data_AF-A0ABD2WXB6-F1
#
_entry.id   AF-A0ABD2WXB6-F1
#
_cell.length_a   1.000
_cell.length_b   1.000
_cell.length_c   1.000
_cell.angle_alpha   90.00
_cell.angle_beta   90.00
_cell.angle_gamma   90.00
#
_symmetry.space_group_name_H-M   'P 1'
#
loop_
_entity.id
_entity.type
_entity.pdbx_description
1 polymer ?
#
loop_
_entity_poly.entity_id
_entity_poly.type
_entity_poly.pdbx_seq_one_letter_code
_entity_poly.pdbx_strand_id
1 'polypeptide(L)'
;MGLKPLQWAVASLLPATVDALLDRGADLTNFVFPTDSYFGKIFDPEYNYRANFTIGSTYEALDIVDRLEKRVYELNRSDAITIMKLFAKYGVFGKSTNLDTSWCNDEKYTVKVKETMRNFNFSLYDLLQLRYKEVGKLITKTNYLNVEENYYWNYHWRIPDWPREACAAHLSEIIFRRFYQRWALDCLLELTHYRLPILCCEVIIEQLMNTDFDHICLAAAGQNS
;
A
#
# COMPACT_ATOMS: atom_id res chain seq x y z
N MET A 1 4.87 -26.32 11.34
CA MET A 1 3.92 -26.71 10.28
C MET A 1 4.31 -25.96 9.02
N GLY A 2 4.45 -26.66 7.89
CA GLY A 2 4.90 -26.07 6.62
C GLY A 2 3.77 -25.30 5.93
N LEU A 3 4.08 -24.13 5.37
CA LEU A 3 3.14 -23.36 4.55
C LEU A 3 2.84 -24.12 3.25
N LYS A 4 1.56 -24.16 2.83
CA LYS A 4 1.21 -24.63 1.49
C LYS A 4 1.86 -23.72 0.43
N PRO A 5 2.15 -24.20 -0.79
CA PRO A 5 2.82 -23.40 -1.82
C PRO A 5 2.16 -22.03 -2.08
N LEU A 6 0.82 -21.99 -2.10
CA LEU A 6 0.07 -20.74 -2.29
C LEU A 6 0.25 -19.77 -1.11
N GLN A 7 0.20 -20.27 0.12
CA GLN A 7 0.42 -19.45 1.31
C GLN A 7 1.84 -18.89 1.35
N TRP A 8 2.83 -19.68 0.91
CA TRP A 8 4.21 -19.22 0.82
C TRP A 8 4.37 -18.11 -0.25
N ALA A 9 3.73 -18.26 -1.41
CA ALA A 9 3.74 -17.24 -2.46
C ALA A 9 3.09 -15.93 -1.99
N VAL A 10 1.95 -16.01 -1.29
CA VAL A 10 1.29 -14.84 -0.69
C VAL A 10 2.17 -14.21 0.39
N ALA A 11 2.72 -15.01 1.30
CA ALA A 11 3.58 -14.51 2.37
C ALA A 11 4.85 -13.82 1.85
N SER A 12 5.33 -14.23 0.68
CA SER A 12 6.56 -13.70 0.06
C SER A 12 6.29 -12.59 -0.96
N LEU A 13 5.05 -12.12 -1.10
CA LEU A 13 4.62 -11.09 -2.04
C LEU A 13 4.95 -11.42 -3.51
N LEU A 14 4.67 -12.64 -3.96
CA LEU A 14 4.98 -13.10 -5.32
C LEU A 14 3.72 -13.22 -6.21
N PRO A 15 3.20 -12.13 -6.81
CA PRO A 15 1.94 -12.14 -7.54
C PRO A 15 1.93 -13.08 -8.76
N ALA A 16 3.03 -13.18 -9.51
CA ALA A 16 3.13 -14.09 -10.65
C ALA A 16 3.08 -15.57 -10.22
N THR A 17 3.68 -15.89 -9.08
CA THR A 17 3.63 -17.25 -8.50
C THR A 17 2.22 -17.56 -7.99
N VAL A 18 1.53 -16.59 -7.39
CA VAL A 18 0.13 -16.73 -6.98
C VAL A 18 -0.75 -17.10 -8.18
N ASP A 19 -0.68 -16.34 -9.29
CA ASP A 19 -1.42 -16.68 -10.51
C ASP A 19 -1.09 -18.10 -10.99
N ALA A 20 0.21 -18.41 -11.11
CA ALA A 20 0.67 -19.67 -11.65
C ALA A 20 0.25 -20.88 -10.81
N LEU A 21 0.02 -20.68 -9.50
CA LEU A 21 -0.52 -21.72 -8.60
C LEU A 21 -2.04 -21.82 -8.72
N LEU A 22 -2.75 -20.69 -8.77
CA LEU A 22 -4.21 -20.67 -8.93
C LEU A 22 -4.63 -21.26 -10.27
N ASP A 23 -3.93 -20.93 -11.37
CA ASP A 23 -4.17 -21.48 -12.71
C ASP A 23 -3.86 -22.98 -12.79
N ARG A 24 -3.03 -23.50 -11.87
CA ARG A 24 -2.76 -24.94 -11.70
C ARG A 24 -3.70 -25.64 -10.72
N GLY A 25 -4.76 -24.97 -10.28
CA GLY A 25 -5.80 -25.55 -9.43
C GLY A 25 -5.49 -25.51 -7.94
N ALA A 26 -4.66 -24.57 -7.47
CA ALA A 26 -4.52 -24.36 -6.03
C ALA A 26 -5.88 -23.98 -5.42
N ASP A 27 -6.31 -24.76 -4.43
CA ASP A 27 -7.60 -24.62 -3.76
C ASP A 27 -7.62 -23.44 -2.78
N LEU A 28 -8.61 -22.55 -2.96
CA LEU A 28 -8.85 -21.39 -2.09
C LEU A 28 -9.86 -21.67 -0.96
N THR A 29 -10.62 -22.76 -1.01
CA THR A 29 -11.65 -23.05 0.01
C THR A 29 -11.05 -23.30 1.39
N ASN A 30 -9.86 -23.87 1.44
CA ASN A 30 -9.09 -24.11 2.67
C ASN A 30 -7.82 -23.26 2.74
N PHE A 31 -7.79 -22.15 1.99
CA PHE A 31 -6.69 -21.20 2.06
C PHE A 31 -6.85 -20.34 3.31
N VAL A 32 -5.76 -20.22 4.05
CA VAL A 32 -5.67 -19.34 5.22
C VAL A 32 -4.62 -18.29 4.91
N PHE A 33 -4.99 -17.02 5.02
CA PHE A 33 -4.07 -15.90 4.79
C PHE A 33 -2.87 -15.99 5.75
N PRO A 34 -1.65 -15.68 5.30
CA PRO A 34 -0.47 -15.68 6.18
C PRO A 34 -0.64 -14.71 7.35
N THR A 35 -0.22 -15.11 8.55
CA THR A 35 -0.23 -14.24 9.74
C THR A 35 0.83 -13.15 9.65
N ASP A 36 0.72 -12.12 10.49
CA ASP A 36 1.70 -11.03 10.61
C ASP A 36 3.15 -11.50 10.89
N SER A 37 3.31 -12.63 11.56
CA SER A 37 4.62 -13.25 11.80
C SER A 37 5.30 -13.84 10.56
N TYR A 38 4.56 -14.09 9.47
CA TYR A 38 5.06 -14.68 8.22
C TYR A 38 4.92 -13.75 7.01
N PHE A 39 3.86 -12.95 6.97
CA PHE A 39 3.58 -12.05 5.85
C PHE A 39 4.68 -10.99 5.71
N GLY A 40 5.33 -10.95 4.55
CA GLY A 40 6.45 -10.04 4.28
C GLY A 40 7.72 -10.31 5.10
N LYS A 41 7.84 -11.48 5.74
CA LYS A 41 9.02 -11.86 6.52
C LYS A 41 10.32 -11.91 5.70
N ILE A 42 10.21 -12.15 4.39
CA ILE A 42 11.36 -12.16 3.48
C ILE A 42 12.08 -10.80 3.38
N PHE A 43 11.38 -9.72 3.75
CA PHE A 43 11.91 -8.36 3.79
C PHE A 43 12.42 -7.93 5.16
N ASP A 44 12.38 -8.84 6.14
CA ASP A 44 12.84 -8.53 7.49
C ASP A 44 14.38 -8.43 7.49
N PRO A 45 14.96 -7.29 7.89
CA PRO A 45 16.42 -7.09 7.87
C PRO A 45 17.18 -8.11 8.71
N GLU A 46 16.56 -8.67 9.75
CA GLU A 46 17.15 -9.72 10.59
C GLU A 46 17.36 -11.03 9.82
N TYR A 47 16.52 -11.30 8.83
CA TYR A 47 16.53 -12.54 8.03
C TYR A 47 17.17 -12.34 6.66
N ASN A 48 17.10 -11.14 6.10
CA ASN A 48 17.62 -10.84 4.77
C ASN A 48 18.08 -9.38 4.67
N TYR A 49 19.34 -9.12 5.04
CA TYR A 49 19.97 -7.79 4.98
C TYR A 49 20.00 -7.15 3.58
N ARG A 50 19.71 -7.91 2.52
CA ARG A 50 19.63 -7.41 1.14
C ARG A 50 18.21 -7.10 0.68
N ALA A 51 17.19 -7.59 1.38
CA ALA A 51 15.81 -7.33 1.03
C ALA A 51 15.38 -6.01 1.69
N ASN A 52 15.22 -4.99 0.86
CA ASN A 52 14.56 -3.76 1.27
C ASN A 52 13.09 -3.86 0.90
N PHE A 53 12.21 -3.61 1.87
CA PHE A 53 10.79 -3.42 1.59
C PHE A 53 10.62 -2.12 0.81
N THR A 54 10.18 -2.22 -0.44
CA THR A 54 9.95 -1.06 -1.31
C THR A 54 8.46 -0.80 -1.46
N ILE A 55 8.12 0.31 -2.10
CA ILE A 55 6.73 0.56 -2.50
C ILE A 55 6.29 -0.45 -3.58
N GLY A 56 7.20 -0.99 -4.38
CA GLY A 56 6.89 -2.15 -5.22
C GLY A 56 6.29 -3.28 -4.40
N SER A 57 6.92 -3.61 -3.27
CA SER A 57 6.41 -4.62 -2.33
C SER A 57 5.04 -4.26 -1.75
N THR A 58 4.75 -2.98 -1.49
CA THR A 58 3.41 -2.58 -1.02
C THR A 58 2.35 -2.77 -2.10
N TYR A 59 2.70 -2.45 -3.35
CA TYR A 59 1.83 -2.67 -4.49
C TYR A 59 1.57 -4.17 -4.73
N GLU A 60 2.60 -5.00 -4.64
CA GLU A 60 2.49 -6.46 -4.76
C GLU A 60 1.54 -7.04 -3.70
N ALA A 61 1.53 -6.51 -2.48
CA ALA A 61 0.60 -6.95 -1.44
C ALA A 61 -0.87 -6.71 -1.83
N LEU A 62 -1.22 -5.53 -2.35
CA LEU A 62 -2.60 -5.28 -2.83
C LEU A 62 -2.92 -6.06 -4.11
N ASP A 63 -1.96 -6.18 -5.02
CA ASP A 63 -2.16 -6.95 -6.25
C ASP A 63 -2.48 -8.41 -5.95
N ILE A 64 -1.85 -8.99 -4.92
CA ILE A 64 -2.17 -10.33 -4.45
C ILE A 64 -3.59 -10.39 -3.90
N VAL A 65 -4.03 -9.42 -3.11
CA VAL A 65 -5.42 -9.34 -2.64
C VAL A 65 -6.39 -9.32 -3.81
N ASP A 66 -6.19 -8.42 -4.78
CA ASP A 66 -7.05 -8.30 -5.97
C ASP A 66 -7.12 -9.61 -6.76
N ARG A 67 -6.00 -10.34 -6.88
CA ARG A 67 -5.92 -11.63 -7.57
C ARG A 67 -6.68 -12.73 -6.84
N LEU A 68 -6.53 -12.78 -5.52
CA LEU A 68 -7.27 -13.72 -4.67
C LEU A 68 -8.77 -13.43 -4.74
N GLU A 69 -9.19 -12.17 -4.61
CA GLU A 69 -10.61 -11.77 -4.68
C GLU A 69 -11.23 -12.09 -6.05
N LYS A 70 -10.50 -11.88 -7.16
CA LYS A 70 -10.92 -12.32 -8.50
C LYS A 70 -11.11 -13.83 -8.65
N ARG A 71 -10.59 -14.61 -7.70
CA ARG A 71 -10.68 -16.08 -7.66
C ARG A 71 -11.54 -16.55 -6.49
N VAL A 72 -12.52 -15.74 -6.06
CA VAL A 72 -13.52 -16.02 -5.03
C VAL A 72 -13.03 -16.04 -3.58
N TYR A 73 -11.77 -15.66 -3.33
CA TYR A 73 -11.33 -15.41 -1.95
C TYR A 73 -12.01 -14.16 -1.40
N GLU A 74 -12.51 -14.21 -0.17
CA GLU A 74 -13.06 -13.03 0.49
C GLU A 74 -12.05 -12.54 1.53
N LEU A 75 -11.44 -11.38 1.29
CA LEU A 75 -10.53 -10.78 2.25
C LEU A 75 -11.32 -10.41 3.50
N ASN A 76 -10.96 -10.99 4.63
CA ASN A 76 -11.58 -10.66 5.91
C ASN A 76 -10.77 -9.58 6.64
N ARG A 77 -11.34 -9.06 7.73
CA ARG A 77 -10.72 -8.00 8.52
C ARG A 77 -9.37 -8.40 9.15
N SER A 78 -9.21 -9.64 9.58
CA SER A 78 -7.94 -10.12 10.15
C SER A 78 -6.82 -10.10 9.11
N ASP A 79 -7.12 -10.51 7.88
CA ASP A 79 -6.19 -10.45 6.75
C ASP A 79 -5.83 -9.00 6.43
N ALA A 80 -6.82 -8.11 6.39
CA ALA A 80 -6.62 -6.69 6.14
C ALA A 80 -5.73 -6.05 7.22
N ILE A 81 -5.97 -6.33 8.50
CA ILE A 81 -5.12 -5.88 9.61
C ILE A 81 -3.69 -6.40 9.44
N THR A 82 -3.51 -7.63 8.95
CA THR A 82 -2.18 -8.20 8.68
C THR A 82 -1.43 -7.39 7.62
N ILE A 83 -2.11 -6.99 6.55
CA ILE A 83 -1.55 -6.13 5.50
C ILE A 83 -1.23 -4.72 6.05
N MET A 84 -2.13 -4.13 6.84
CA MET A 84 -1.91 -2.81 7.43
C MET A 84 -0.72 -2.81 8.40
N LYS A 85 -0.61 -3.84 9.25
CA LYS A 85 0.55 -4.04 10.14
C LYS A 85 1.87 -4.13 9.36
N LEU A 86 1.87 -4.78 8.19
CA LEU A 86 3.05 -4.84 7.33
C LEU A 86 3.47 -3.43 6.89
N PHE A 87 2.53 -2.61 6.42
CA PHE A 87 2.84 -1.26 5.96
C PHE A 87 3.27 -0.34 7.10
N ALA A 88 2.64 -0.47 8.27
CA ALA A 88 3.06 0.23 9.48
C ALA A 88 4.49 -0.18 9.92
N LYS A 89 4.81 -1.48 9.91
CA LYS A 89 6.14 -2.01 10.27
C LYS A 89 7.25 -1.39 9.42
N TYR A 90 7.02 -1.24 8.11
CA TYR A 90 8.00 -0.69 7.20
C TYR A 90 7.87 0.82 6.96
N GLY A 91 7.00 1.51 7.73
CA GLY A 91 6.90 2.96 7.69
C GLY A 91 6.47 3.52 6.32
N VAL A 92 5.62 2.81 5.59
CA VAL A 92 5.18 3.17 4.23
C VAL A 92 4.59 4.58 4.15
N PHE A 93 3.96 5.04 5.24
CA PHE A 93 3.34 6.36 5.36
C PHE A 93 4.17 7.35 6.20
N GLY A 94 5.37 6.97 6.64
CA GLY A 94 6.24 7.80 7.46
C GLY A 94 6.86 8.93 6.64
N LYS A 95 6.57 10.19 7.03
CA LYS A 95 7.01 11.46 6.41
C LYS A 95 6.20 11.96 5.20
N SER A 96 4.88 11.72 5.12
CA SER A 96 4.03 12.54 4.22
C SER A 96 3.76 13.95 4.79
N THR A 97 4.10 14.18 6.06
CA THR A 97 3.94 15.46 6.73
C THR A 97 4.85 16.52 6.11
N ASN A 98 4.19 17.42 5.37
CA ASN A 98 4.73 18.60 4.71
C ASN A 98 5.59 18.28 3.49
N LEU A 99 4.93 17.83 2.41
CA LEU A 99 5.21 18.39 1.08
C LEU A 99 4.86 19.89 1.05
N ASP A 100 5.36 20.66 2.01
CA ASP A 100 5.32 22.10 1.93
C ASP A 100 6.32 22.48 0.85
N THR A 101 5.75 22.62 -0.35
CA THR A 101 6.12 23.23 -1.64
C THR A 101 7.54 23.70 -1.93
N SER A 102 8.45 23.85 -0.96
CA SER A 102 9.80 24.40 -1.11
C SER A 102 10.66 23.68 -2.16
N TRP A 103 10.52 22.35 -2.33
CA TRP A 103 11.28 21.61 -3.35
C TRP A 103 10.59 21.58 -4.72
N CYS A 104 9.25 21.60 -4.77
CA CYS A 104 8.49 21.77 -6.01
C CYS A 104 8.73 23.15 -6.66
N ASN A 105 9.16 24.12 -5.85
CA ASN A 105 9.49 25.49 -6.25
C ASN A 105 10.97 25.68 -6.58
N ASP A 106 11.83 24.68 -6.36
CA ASP A 106 13.22 24.74 -6.80
C ASP A 106 13.30 24.38 -8.28
N GLU A 107 13.47 25.43 -9.10
CA GLU A 107 13.49 25.41 -10.56
C GLU A 107 14.37 24.31 -11.16
N LYS A 108 15.48 23.96 -10.48
CA LYS A 108 16.43 22.93 -10.93
C LYS A 108 15.84 21.53 -10.85
N TYR A 109 14.94 21.28 -9.91
CA TYR A 109 14.27 20.00 -9.72
C TYR A 109 12.92 19.96 -10.43
N THR A 110 12.17 21.08 -10.49
CA THR A 110 10.87 21.16 -11.17
C THR A 110 10.97 20.78 -12.65
N VAL A 111 12.00 21.25 -13.37
CA VAL A 111 12.21 20.90 -14.80
C VAL A 111 12.42 19.39 -14.96
N LYS A 112 13.25 18.79 -14.11
CA LYS A 112 13.54 17.36 -14.16
C LYS A 112 12.34 16.51 -13.79
N VAL A 113 11.63 16.86 -12.71
CA VAL A 113 10.41 16.18 -12.26
C VAL A 113 9.31 16.21 -13.32
N LYS A 114 9.21 17.32 -14.07
CA LYS A 114 8.31 17.44 -15.23
C LYS A 114 8.71 16.57 -16.42
N GLU A 115 10.00 16.29 -16.60
CA GLU A 115 10.52 15.46 -17.69
C GLU A 115 10.43 13.95 -17.40
N THR A 116 10.59 13.53 -16.14
CA THR A 116 10.75 12.11 -15.75
C THR A 116 9.51 11.23 -15.95
N MET A 117 8.32 11.80 -16.18
CA MET A 117 7.07 11.03 -16.31
C MET A 117 6.30 11.27 -17.62
N ARG A 118 6.97 11.48 -18.75
CA ARG A 118 6.29 11.56 -20.08
C ARG A 118 5.51 10.30 -20.49
N ASN A 119 5.77 9.14 -19.88
CA ASN A 119 5.05 7.89 -20.16
C ASN A 119 3.69 7.80 -19.44
N PHE A 120 3.39 8.74 -18.54
CA PHE A 120 2.09 8.92 -17.94
C PHE A 120 1.52 10.17 -18.57
N ASN A 121 0.21 10.23 -18.77
CA ASN A 121 -0.44 11.46 -19.22
C ASN A 121 -0.34 12.61 -18.19
N PHE A 122 0.46 12.45 -17.12
CA PHE A 122 0.65 13.35 -15.99
C PHE A 122 2.12 13.35 -15.56
N SER A 123 2.66 14.52 -15.23
CA SER A 123 3.94 14.61 -14.54
C SER A 123 3.80 14.21 -13.06
N LEU A 124 4.92 13.89 -12.40
CA LEU A 124 4.93 13.69 -10.94
C LEU A 124 4.42 14.95 -10.20
N TYR A 125 4.67 16.15 -10.74
CA TYR A 125 4.11 17.40 -10.23
C TYR A 125 2.58 17.43 -10.32
N ASP A 126 2.01 16.98 -11.44
CA ASP A 126 0.55 16.90 -11.61
C ASP A 126 -0.05 15.89 -10.63
N LEU A 127 0.60 14.73 -10.43
CA LEU A 127 0.16 13.72 -9.45
C LEU A 127 0.18 14.22 -8.00
N LEU A 128 1.17 15.04 -7.64
CA LEU A 128 1.29 15.66 -6.30
C LEU A 128 0.26 16.77 -6.06
N GLN A 129 -0.25 17.41 -7.12
CA GLN A 129 -1.23 18.51 -7.04
C GLN A 129 -2.68 18.04 -7.13
N LEU A 130 -2.92 16.85 -7.69
CA LEU A 130 -4.26 16.29 -7.80
C LEU A 130 -4.79 15.88 -6.42
N ARG A 131 -6.07 16.14 -6.16
CA ARG A 131 -6.69 15.69 -4.90
C ARG A 131 -6.79 14.17 -4.90
N TYR A 132 -6.65 13.57 -3.71
CA TYR A 132 -6.70 12.12 -3.48
C TYR A 132 -7.82 11.37 -4.23
N LYS A 133 -9.00 12.00 -4.39
CA LYS A 133 -10.18 11.42 -5.06
C LYS A 133 -10.03 11.30 -6.59
N GLU A 134 -9.21 12.15 -7.20
CA GLU A 134 -8.98 12.21 -8.65
C GLU A 134 -7.84 11.25 -9.06
N VAL A 135 -6.79 11.16 -8.24
CA VAL A 135 -5.61 10.32 -8.55
C VAL A 135 -5.91 8.83 -8.46
N GLY A 136 -6.73 8.40 -7.49
CA GLY A 136 -7.11 6.98 -7.34
C GLY A 136 -7.93 6.40 -8.49
N LYS A 137 -8.31 7.21 -9.49
CA LYS A 137 -8.91 6.73 -10.76
C LYS A 137 -7.89 6.66 -11.91
N LEU A 138 -6.76 7.34 -11.78
CA LEU A 138 -5.77 7.57 -12.84
C LEU A 138 -4.54 6.67 -12.71
N ILE A 139 -4.18 6.29 -11.48
CA ILE A 139 -3.06 5.36 -11.23
C ILE A 139 -3.57 3.94 -11.42
N THR A 140 -3.23 3.33 -12.57
CA THR A 140 -3.40 1.91 -12.82
C THR A 140 -2.15 1.13 -12.40
N LYS A 141 -2.29 -0.19 -12.25
CA LYS A 141 -1.19 -1.15 -12.04
C LYS A 141 0.02 -0.91 -12.94
N THR A 142 -0.24 -0.79 -14.24
CA THR A 142 0.78 -0.64 -15.29
C THR A 142 1.48 0.70 -15.20
N ASN A 143 0.73 1.74 -14.81
CA ASN A 143 1.29 3.04 -14.53
C ASN A 143 2.30 2.88 -13.37
N TYR A 144 1.93 2.35 -12.20
CA TYR A 144 2.85 2.32 -11.07
C TYR A 144 4.17 1.54 -11.31
N LEU A 145 4.13 0.33 -11.88
CA LEU A 145 5.33 -0.46 -12.15
C LEU A 145 6.29 0.24 -13.14
N ASN A 146 5.75 0.98 -14.11
CA ASN A 146 6.54 1.81 -15.02
C ASN A 146 7.23 2.98 -14.29
N VAL A 147 6.66 3.49 -13.19
CA VAL A 147 7.33 4.47 -12.31
C VAL A 147 8.49 3.78 -11.62
N GLU A 148 8.29 2.61 -11.03
CA GLU A 148 9.35 1.96 -10.27
C GLU A 148 10.54 1.58 -11.16
N GLU A 149 10.26 1.01 -12.34
CA GLU A 149 11.28 0.64 -13.32
C GLU A 149 12.04 1.84 -13.92
N ASN A 150 11.34 2.95 -14.20
CA ASN A 150 12.00 4.14 -14.77
C ASN A 150 12.67 5.04 -13.72
N TYR A 151 12.12 5.13 -12.51
CA TYR A 151 12.53 6.12 -11.50
C TYR A 151 13.63 5.59 -10.59
N TYR A 152 13.56 4.33 -10.16
CA TYR A 152 14.52 3.78 -9.20
C TYR A 152 15.82 3.34 -9.87
N TRP A 153 15.76 2.71 -11.05
CA TRP A 153 16.97 2.19 -11.70
C TRP A 153 17.78 3.26 -12.44
N ASN A 154 17.14 4.29 -13.01
CA ASN A 154 17.85 5.28 -13.84
C ASN A 154 18.36 6.52 -13.08
N TYR A 155 17.79 6.86 -11.92
CA TYR A 155 18.04 8.15 -11.26
C TYR A 155 18.67 8.06 -9.86
N HIS A 156 19.14 6.89 -9.46
CA HIS A 156 19.76 6.63 -8.15
C HIS A 156 20.95 7.56 -7.80
N TRP A 157 21.47 8.32 -8.77
CA TRP A 157 22.59 9.26 -8.63
C TRP A 157 22.23 10.74 -8.84
N ARG A 158 20.98 11.10 -9.16
CA ARG A 158 20.60 12.47 -9.60
C ARG A 158 19.58 13.20 -8.72
N ILE A 159 18.89 12.51 -7.82
CA ILE A 159 17.88 13.09 -6.91
C ILE A 159 18.30 12.76 -5.48
N PRO A 160 18.29 13.72 -4.53
CA PRO A 160 18.54 13.43 -3.12
C PRO A 160 17.58 12.36 -2.58
N ASP A 161 17.96 11.66 -1.51
CA ASP A 161 17.14 10.57 -0.97
C ASP A 161 15.80 11.06 -0.38
N TRP A 162 15.79 12.26 0.22
CA TRP A 162 14.59 12.81 0.89
C TRP A 162 13.39 13.09 -0.05
N PRO A 163 13.52 13.79 -1.20
CA PRO A 163 12.40 13.98 -2.13
C PRO A 163 11.85 12.66 -2.69
N ARG A 164 12.73 11.66 -2.88
CA ARG A 164 12.33 10.33 -3.35
C ARG A 164 11.45 9.64 -2.30
N GLU A 165 11.87 9.65 -1.03
CA GLU A 165 11.09 9.10 0.09
C GLU A 165 9.75 9.82 0.28
N ALA A 166 9.70 11.14 0.11
CA ALA A 166 8.46 11.90 0.25
C ALA A 166 7.45 11.61 -0.88
N CYS A 167 7.92 11.56 -2.13
CA CYS A 167 7.07 11.20 -3.27
C CYS A 167 6.56 9.77 -3.16
N ALA A 168 7.45 8.87 -2.73
CA ALA A 168 7.17 7.49 -2.43
C ALA A 168 6.02 7.34 -1.41
N ALA A 169 6.15 8.01 -0.27
CA ALA A 169 5.14 8.01 0.79
C ALA A 169 3.81 8.59 0.29
N HIS A 170 3.84 9.68 -0.49
CA HIS A 170 2.62 10.30 -1.02
C HIS A 170 1.87 9.43 -2.03
N LEU A 171 2.60 8.81 -2.97
CA LEU A 171 1.99 7.88 -3.93
C LEU A 171 1.42 6.65 -3.23
N SER A 172 2.15 6.13 -2.23
CA SER A 172 1.63 5.07 -1.37
C SER A 172 0.34 5.55 -0.69
N GLU A 173 0.36 6.73 -0.07
CA GLU A 173 -0.81 7.28 0.61
C GLU A 173 -2.05 7.28 -0.29
N ILE A 174 -1.91 7.77 -1.53
CA ILE A 174 -2.98 7.79 -2.53
C ILE A 174 -3.51 6.38 -2.86
N ILE A 175 -2.61 5.44 -3.16
CA ILE A 175 -2.97 4.09 -3.62
C ILE A 175 -3.68 3.33 -2.50
N PHE A 176 -3.12 3.37 -1.30
CA PHE A 176 -3.63 2.60 -0.16
C PHE A 176 -4.83 3.26 0.52
N ARG A 177 -5.11 4.55 0.27
CA ARG A 177 -6.19 5.29 0.94
C ARG A 177 -7.53 4.59 0.85
N ARG A 178 -7.93 4.08 -0.32
CA ARG A 178 -9.23 3.39 -0.47
C ARG A 178 -9.30 2.08 0.30
N PHE A 179 -8.22 1.30 0.25
CA PHE A 179 -8.10 0.06 1.02
C PHE A 179 -8.23 0.36 2.51
N TYR A 180 -7.47 1.35 2.99
CA TYR A 180 -7.49 1.78 4.38
C TYR A 180 -8.86 2.32 4.82
N GLN A 181 -9.48 3.18 4.01
CA GLN A 181 -10.79 3.77 4.32
C GLN A 181 -11.87 2.71 4.51
N ARG A 182 -11.90 1.68 3.64
CA ARG A 182 -12.85 0.56 3.75
C ARG A 182 -12.72 -0.13 5.10
N TRP A 183 -11.50 -0.52 5.46
CA TRP A 183 -11.26 -1.29 6.69
C TRP A 183 -11.29 -0.45 7.97
N ALA A 184 -10.89 0.82 7.89
CA ALA A 184 -10.96 1.76 9.00
C ALA A 184 -12.41 2.13 9.33
N LEU A 185 -13.30 2.23 8.33
CA LEU A 185 -14.73 2.43 8.56
C LEU A 185 -15.34 1.27 9.37
N ASP A 186 -15.07 0.03 8.97
CA ASP A 186 -15.53 -1.15 9.69
C ASP A 186 -14.99 -1.17 11.14
N CYS A 187 -13.70 -0.85 11.31
CA CYS A 187 -13.09 -0.76 12.65
C CYS A 187 -13.69 0.36 13.50
N LEU A 188 -14.00 1.52 12.92
CA LEU A 188 -14.59 2.65 13.63
C LEU A 188 -16.04 2.36 14.06
N LEU A 189 -16.82 1.70 13.20
CA LEU A 189 -18.18 1.26 13.55
C LEU A 189 -18.16 0.32 14.76
N GLU A 190 -17.20 -0.60 14.81
CA GLU A 190 -17.03 -1.51 15.96
C GLU A 190 -16.58 -0.78 17.23
N LEU A 191 -15.54 0.06 17.14
CA LEU A 191 -15.02 0.83 18.27
C LEU A 191 -16.08 1.74 18.90
N THR A 192 -17.00 2.23 18.09
CA THR A 192 -18.12 3.07 18.55
C THR A 192 -19.33 2.25 18.97
N HIS A 193 -19.25 0.92 18.92
CA HIS A 193 -20.37 -0.02 19.16
C HIS A 193 -21.62 0.35 18.36
N TYR A 194 -21.43 0.78 17.11
CA TYR A 194 -22.50 1.21 16.21
C TYR A 194 -23.36 2.36 16.76
N ARG A 195 -22.83 3.15 17.71
CA ARG A 195 -23.57 4.28 18.32
C ARG A 195 -23.61 5.51 17.42
N LEU A 196 -22.68 5.62 16.47
CA LEU A 196 -22.67 6.68 15.47
C LEU A 196 -23.36 6.20 14.18
N PRO A 197 -24.20 7.02 13.54
CA PRO A 197 -24.70 6.72 12.20
C PRO A 197 -23.56 6.51 11.21
N ILE A 198 -23.73 5.60 10.25
CA ILE A 198 -22.69 5.28 9.25
C ILE A 198 -22.20 6.53 8.49
N LEU A 199 -23.12 7.45 8.16
CA LEU A 199 -22.79 8.72 7.52
C LEU A 199 -21.82 9.58 8.36
N CYS A 200 -21.96 9.57 9.69
CA CYS A 200 -21.03 10.28 10.57
C CYS A 200 -19.64 9.62 10.56
N CYS A 201 -19.59 8.28 10.58
CA CYS A 201 -18.34 7.54 10.49
C CYS A 201 -17.64 7.78 9.15
N GLU A 202 -18.38 7.80 8.04
CA GLU A 202 -17.84 8.12 6.71
C GLU A 202 -17.23 9.53 6.69
N VAL A 203 -17.92 10.54 7.22
CA VAL A 203 -17.40 11.91 7.31
C VAL A 203 -16.12 11.99 8.15
N ILE A 204 -16.05 11.26 9.27
CA ILE A 204 -14.83 11.17 10.08
C ILE A 204 -13.70 10.56 9.25
N ILE A 205 -13.93 9.38 8.66
CA ILE A 205 -12.95 8.64 7.85
C ILE A 205 -12.45 9.48 6.66
N GLU A 206 -13.29 10.31 6.05
CA GLU A 206 -12.87 11.19 4.94
C GLU A 206 -11.82 12.22 5.35
N GLN A 207 -11.83 12.67 6.62
CA GLN A 207 -10.93 13.71 7.13
C GLN A 207 -9.59 13.17 7.65
N LEU A 208 -9.48 11.86 7.83
CA LEU A 208 -8.32 11.21 8.44
C LEU A 208 -7.23 10.87 7.41
N MET A 209 -6.00 10.78 7.91
CA MET A 209 -4.82 10.35 7.15
C MET A 209 -4.61 8.84 7.29
N ASN A 210 -3.77 8.24 6.45
CA ASN A 210 -3.48 6.80 6.52
C ASN A 210 -2.88 6.36 7.87
N THR A 211 -2.12 7.25 8.53
CA THR A 211 -1.61 7.02 9.89
C THR A 211 -2.74 6.91 10.91
N ASP A 212 -3.81 7.68 10.77
CA ASP A 212 -4.96 7.64 11.68
C ASP A 212 -5.77 6.36 11.47
N PHE A 213 -5.92 5.93 10.21
CA PHE A 213 -6.54 4.65 9.86
C PHE A 213 -5.78 3.47 10.47
N ASP A 214 -4.44 3.46 10.44
CA ASP A 214 -3.62 2.45 11.12
C ASP A 214 -3.94 2.42 12.62
N HIS A 215 -4.00 3.57 13.28
CA HIS A 215 -4.33 3.64 14.71
C HIS A 215 -5.74 3.12 15.01
N ILE A 216 -6.74 3.47 14.20
CA ILE A 216 -8.12 2.98 14.32
C ILE A 216 -8.16 1.46 14.20
N CYS A 217 -7.53 0.91 13.15
CA CYS A 217 -7.55 -0.53 12.89
C CYS A 217 -6.81 -1.32 13.98
N LEU A 218 -5.66 -0.83 14.44
CA LEU A 218 -4.90 -1.46 15.52
C LEU A 218 -5.65 -1.40 16.87
N ALA A 219 -6.29 -0.28 17.19
CA ALA A 219 -7.10 -0.15 18.40
C ALA A 219 -8.27 -1.14 18.40
N ALA A 220 -8.95 -1.28 17.26
CA ALA A 220 -10.06 -2.20 17.11
C ALA A 220 -9.62 -3.68 17.16
N ALA A 221 -8.41 -3.99 16.68
CA ALA A 221 -7.83 -5.33 16.81
C ALA A 221 -7.55 -5.72 18.27
N GLY A 222 -7.14 -4.75 19.10
CA GLY A 222 -6.85 -4.97 20.52
C GLY A 222 -8.07 -5.19 21.42
N GLN A 223 -9.27 -4.78 20.99
CA GLN A 223 -10.52 -5.05 21.73
C GLN A 223 -11.01 -6.50 21.59
N ASN A 224 -10.49 -7.25 20.62
CA ASN A 224 -10.86 -8.64 20.34
C ASN A 224 -9.87 -9.66 20.94
N SER A 225 -9.05 -9.26 21.92
CA SER A 225 -8.10 -10.12 22.65
C SER A 225 -8.57 -10.46 24.05
#